data_AF-A0A914NWB4-F1
#
_entry.id   AF-A0A914NWB4-F1
#
_cell.length_a   1.000
_cell.length_b   1.000
_cell.length_c   1.000
_cell.angle_alpha   90.00
_cell.angle_beta   90.00
_cell.angle_gamma   90.00
#
_symmetry.space_group_name_H-M   'P 1'
#
loop_
_entity.id
_entity.type
_entity.pdbx_description
1 polymer ?
#
loop_
_entity_poly.entity_id
_entity_poly.type
_entity_poly.pdbx_seq_one_letter_code
_entity_poly.pdbx_strand_id
1 'polypeptide(L)'
;NVVKFLLTSGSDFDSWVNAYLMPSSVCNFEFYEKKNRFSLFLDKNYIKSITLTEQLAYILGFDKHDIFETSIAKFMPDMKGGVSSFHVYAPGLIEPMIIGDVTAPVLRIVNIRGKQDEIIEEQFLLIQYHKLLIKEINEIFIEIRTSSGTLMPFQYGTCTLTLHFKKSTYF
;
A
#
# COMPACT_ATOMS: atom_id res chain seq x y z
N ASN A 1 -8.47 -6.44 3.87
CA ASN A 1 -8.30 -5.82 5.20
C ASN A 1 -9.20 -6.54 6.18
N VAL A 2 -8.62 -7.30 7.11
CA VAL A 2 -9.36 -8.12 8.08
C VAL A 2 -9.05 -7.58 9.47
N VAL A 3 -10.08 -7.41 10.30
CA VAL A 3 -9.94 -7.13 11.73
C VAL A 3 -10.37 -8.38 12.47
N LYS A 4 -9.51 -8.89 13.35
CA LYS A 4 -9.84 -10.01 14.23
C LYS A 4 -10.09 -9.49 15.64
N PHE A 5 -11.15 -9.98 16.26
CA PHE A 5 -11.52 -9.65 17.64
C PHE A 5 -11.20 -10.84 18.54
N LEU A 6 -10.49 -10.58 19.64
CA LEU A 6 -10.31 -11.54 20.72
C LEU A 6 -11.24 -11.13 21.86
N LEU A 7 -12.18 -12.02 22.18
CA LEU A 7 -13.25 -11.77 23.15
C LEU A 7 -12.84 -12.22 24.56
N THR A 8 -13.44 -11.62 25.58
CA THR A 8 -13.20 -11.96 26.99
C THR A 8 -13.83 -13.32 27.33
N SER A 9 -13.03 -14.24 27.91
CA SER A 9 -13.50 -15.55 28.34
C SER A 9 -14.35 -15.41 29.61
N GLY A 10 -15.65 -15.21 29.42
CA GLY A 10 -16.62 -15.01 30.50
C GLY A 10 -17.91 -14.31 30.06
N SER A 11 -18.02 -13.87 28.81
CA SER A 11 -19.22 -13.24 28.27
C SER A 11 -20.33 -14.28 28.08
N ASP A 12 -21.44 -14.09 28.79
CA ASP A 12 -22.67 -14.89 28.71
C ASP A 12 -23.24 -14.86 27.29
N PHE A 13 -24.02 -15.87 26.84
CA PHE A 13 -24.51 -15.96 25.44
C PHE A 13 -25.17 -14.66 24.93
N ASP A 14 -25.90 -13.96 25.79
CA ASP A 14 -26.53 -12.66 25.50
C ASP A 14 -25.54 -11.52 25.24
N SER A 15 -24.36 -11.56 25.86
CA SER A 15 -23.28 -10.61 25.64
C SER A 15 -22.71 -10.71 24.22
N TRP A 16 -22.66 -11.91 23.64
CA TRP A 16 -22.22 -12.14 22.25
C TRP A 16 -23.24 -11.63 21.25
N VAL A 17 -24.52 -11.89 21.51
CA VAL A 17 -25.63 -11.39 20.69
C VAL A 17 -25.62 -9.86 20.68
N ASN A 18 -25.45 -9.22 21.83
CA ASN A 18 -25.36 -7.76 21.91
C ASN A 18 -24.14 -7.17 21.20
N ALA A 19 -22.97 -7.81 21.29
CA ALA A 19 -21.78 -7.38 20.55
C ALA A 19 -21.93 -7.53 19.02
N TYR A 20 -22.66 -8.54 18.57
CA TYR A 20 -23.00 -8.73 17.15
C TYR A 20 -24.08 -7.77 16.66
N LEU A 21 -25.08 -7.46 17.50
CA LEU A 21 -26.19 -6.57 17.17
C LEU A 21 -25.79 -5.09 17.21
N MET A 22 -24.77 -4.72 18.00
CA MET A 22 -24.30 -3.34 18.16
C MET A 22 -22.76 -3.25 18.04
N PRO A 23 -22.16 -3.54 16.87
CA PRO A 23 -20.70 -3.60 16.73
C PRO A 23 -20.00 -2.28 17.10
N SER A 24 -20.64 -1.15 16.79
CA SER A 24 -20.13 0.20 17.02
C SER A 24 -20.12 0.63 18.50
N SER A 25 -20.91 0.00 19.37
CA SER A 25 -20.88 0.29 20.81
C SER A 25 -19.76 -0.44 21.53
N VAL A 26 -19.25 -1.53 20.95
CA VAL A 26 -18.23 -2.39 21.55
C VAL A 26 -16.83 -2.11 20.99
N CYS A 27 -16.75 -1.75 19.71
CA CYS A 27 -15.52 -1.33 19.06
C CYS A 27 -15.81 -0.25 18.01
N ASN A 28 -15.12 0.89 18.11
CA ASN A 28 -15.28 1.97 17.14
C ASN A 28 -13.95 2.62 16.75
N PHE A 29 -13.77 2.92 15.47
CA PHE A 29 -12.72 3.79 14.97
C PHE A 29 -13.30 5.18 14.72
N GLU A 30 -12.77 6.19 15.39
CA GLU A 30 -13.20 7.58 15.23
C GLU A 30 -12.02 8.45 14.82
N PHE A 31 -12.20 9.26 13.77
CA PHE A 31 -11.19 10.20 13.32
C PHE A 31 -11.33 11.54 14.04
N TYR A 32 -10.30 11.94 14.78
CA TYR A 32 -10.26 13.22 15.48
C TYR A 32 -9.61 14.30 14.62
N GLU A 33 -10.43 15.10 13.93
CA GLU A 33 -9.98 16.11 12.95
C GLU A 33 -8.93 17.07 13.50
N LYS A 34 -9.10 17.57 14.74
CA LYS A 34 -8.18 18.57 15.32
C LYS A 34 -6.76 18.02 15.54
N LYS A 35 -6.59 16.71 15.76
CA LYS A 35 -5.26 16.08 15.89
C LYS A 35 -4.84 15.34 14.62
N ASN A 36 -5.73 15.22 13.63
CA ASN A 36 -5.54 14.34 12.48
C ASN A 36 -5.05 12.95 12.90
N ARG A 37 -5.77 12.30 13.81
CA ARG A 37 -5.47 10.96 14.32
C ARG A 37 -6.74 10.12 14.41
N PHE A 38 -6.64 8.84 14.11
CA PHE A 38 -7.67 7.89 14.49
C PHE A 38 -7.57 7.57 15.98
N SER A 39 -8.71 7.30 16.60
CA SER A 39 -8.84 6.71 17.91
C SER A 39 -9.61 5.41 17.78
N LEU A 40 -9.22 4.42 18.55
CA LEU A 40 -9.89 3.15 18.67
C LEU A 40 -10.47 3.07 20.08
N PHE A 41 -11.79 2.95 20.17
CA PHE A 41 -12.50 2.61 21.38
C PHE A 41 -12.70 1.09 21.45
N LEU A 42 -12.42 0.50 22.61
CA LEU A 42 -12.65 -0.91 22.93
C LEU A 42 -13.39 -1.02 24.27
N ASP A 43 -14.55 -1.67 24.25
CA ASP A 43 -15.24 -2.07 25.48
C ASP A 43 -14.64 -3.38 26.03
N LYS A 44 -13.95 -3.26 27.16
CA LYS A 44 -13.27 -4.36 27.84
C LYS A 44 -14.20 -5.40 28.45
N ASN A 45 -15.48 -5.10 28.59
CA ASN A 45 -16.45 -6.08 29.06
C ASN A 45 -16.66 -7.20 28.04
N TYR A 46 -16.43 -6.91 26.75
CA TYR A 46 -16.68 -7.84 25.64
C TYR A 46 -15.43 -8.17 24.84
N ILE A 47 -14.51 -7.21 24.66
CA ILE A 47 -13.31 -7.36 23.81
C ILE A 47 -12.05 -7.29 24.67
N LYS A 48 -11.26 -8.36 24.63
CA LYS A 48 -9.94 -8.42 25.27
C LYS A 48 -8.90 -7.62 24.48
N SER A 49 -8.89 -7.82 23.17
CA SER A 49 -7.99 -7.13 22.24
C SER A 49 -8.48 -7.25 20.80
N ILE A 50 -7.94 -6.43 19.92
CA ILE A 50 -8.10 -6.55 18.48
C ILE A 50 -6.75 -6.75 17.79
N THR A 51 -6.77 -7.46 16.68
CA THR A 51 -5.62 -7.63 15.80
C THR A 51 -5.99 -7.10 14.42
N LEU A 52 -5.27 -6.06 13.99
CA LEU A 52 -5.34 -5.50 12.65
C LEU A 52 -4.34 -6.22 11.74
N THR A 53 -4.58 -6.18 10.43
CA THR A 53 -3.48 -6.46 9.49
C THR A 53 -2.44 -5.34 9.58
N GLU A 54 -1.17 -5.67 9.35
CA GLU A 54 -0.08 -4.68 9.40
C GLU A 54 -0.37 -3.46 8.52
N GLN A 55 -0.87 -3.69 7.31
CA GLN A 55 -1.24 -2.64 6.37
C GLN A 55 -2.36 -1.73 6.92
N LEU A 56 -3.35 -2.29 7.62
CA LEU A 56 -4.46 -1.51 8.16
C LEU A 56 -4.01 -0.70 9.38
N ALA A 57 -3.22 -1.29 10.27
CA ALA A 57 -2.61 -0.58 11.39
C ALA A 57 -1.78 0.61 10.90
N TYR A 58 -0.96 0.40 9.86
CA TYR A 58 -0.18 1.43 9.21
C TYR A 58 -1.07 2.55 8.61
N ILE A 59 -2.08 2.19 7.80
CA ILE A 59 -3.01 3.16 7.16
C ILE A 59 -3.68 4.06 8.21
N LEU A 60 -4.08 3.47 9.34
CA LEU A 60 -4.77 4.20 10.42
C LEU A 60 -3.81 4.95 11.36
N GLY A 61 -2.49 4.71 11.25
CA GLY A 61 -1.45 5.38 12.03
C GLY A 61 -1.14 4.74 13.39
N PHE A 62 -1.53 3.49 13.61
CA PHE A 62 -1.17 2.73 14.81
C PHE A 62 0.23 2.11 14.65
N ASP A 63 1.04 2.18 15.70
CA ASP A 63 2.40 1.59 15.71
C ASP A 63 2.40 0.11 16.10
N LYS A 64 1.25 -0.42 16.53
CA LYS A 64 1.04 -1.82 16.86
C LYS A 64 -0.20 -2.32 16.12
N HIS A 65 -0.13 -3.54 15.61
CA HIS A 65 -1.26 -4.21 14.98
C HIS A 65 -2.13 -4.97 15.98
N ASP A 66 -1.54 -5.44 17.09
CA ASP A 66 -2.28 -5.94 18.26
C ASP A 66 -2.55 -4.81 19.24
N ILE A 67 -3.82 -4.48 19.42
CA ILE A 67 -4.26 -3.39 20.27
C ILE A 67 -5.13 -3.96 21.39
N PHE A 68 -4.64 -3.79 22.61
CA PHE A 68 -5.30 -4.29 23.80
C PHE A 68 -6.26 -3.26 24.37
N GLU A 69 -5.87 -1.99 24.40
CA GLU A 69 -6.60 -0.92 25.08
C GLU A 69 -7.18 0.11 24.10
N THR A 70 -8.20 0.84 24.56
CA THR A 70 -8.63 2.07 23.90
C THR A 70 -7.43 2.99 23.72
N SER A 71 -7.15 3.38 22.48
CA SER A 71 -5.90 4.08 22.16
C SER A 71 -6.07 5.04 20.99
N ILE A 72 -5.22 6.06 20.96
CA ILE A 72 -5.14 7.02 19.87
C ILE A 72 -3.94 6.64 19.01
N ALA A 73 -4.14 6.63 17.69
CA ALA A 73 -3.09 6.40 16.71
C ALA A 73 -1.92 7.37 16.95
N LYS A 74 -0.70 6.85 16.80
CA LYS A 74 0.53 7.60 17.01
C LYS A 74 0.81 8.55 15.84
N PHE A 75 0.52 8.09 14.63
CA PHE A 75 0.84 8.79 13.38
C PHE A 75 -0.42 9.30 12.67
N MET A 76 -0.26 10.29 11.79
CA MET A 76 -1.34 10.69 10.89
C MET A 76 -1.71 9.49 10.02
N PRO A 77 -3.00 9.30 9.72
CA PRO A 77 -3.37 8.25 8.79
C PRO A 77 -2.75 8.49 7.42
N ASP A 78 -2.25 7.41 6.82
CA ASP A 78 -1.79 7.38 5.44
C ASP A 78 -2.84 6.68 4.57
N MET A 79 -3.76 7.48 4.03
CA MET A 79 -4.83 7.00 3.15
C MET A 79 -4.31 6.48 1.81
N LYS A 80 -3.02 6.69 1.47
CA LYS A 80 -2.38 6.07 0.31
C LYS A 80 -1.84 4.66 0.61
N GLY A 81 -1.95 4.21 1.86
CA GLY A 81 -1.51 2.88 2.28
C GLY A 81 -0.04 2.60 2.03
N GLY A 82 0.81 3.64 2.11
CA GLY A 82 2.26 3.53 1.98
C GLY A 82 2.74 3.48 0.53
N VAL A 83 1.82 3.53 -0.45
CA VAL A 83 2.16 3.47 -1.87
C VAL A 83 1.99 4.86 -2.48
N SER A 84 3.10 5.57 -2.63
CA SER A 84 3.14 6.91 -3.23
C SER A 84 3.64 6.91 -4.67
N SER A 85 4.30 5.83 -5.09
CA SER A 85 4.83 5.65 -6.43
C SER A 85 4.93 4.17 -6.79
N PHE A 86 4.99 3.91 -8.08
CA PHE A 86 5.35 2.62 -8.63
C PHE A 86 6.52 2.73 -9.58
N HIS A 87 7.27 1.64 -9.68
CA HIS A 87 8.49 1.53 -10.45
C HIS A 87 8.26 0.47 -11.52
N VAL A 88 8.59 0.81 -12.77
CA VAL A 88 8.48 -0.09 -13.92
C VAL A 88 9.86 -0.70 -14.18
N TYR A 89 10.01 -1.97 -13.86
CA TYR A 89 11.23 -2.74 -14.03
C TYR A 89 11.23 -3.46 -15.37
N ALA A 90 12.42 -3.60 -15.97
CA ALA A 90 12.67 -4.45 -17.13
C ALA A 90 13.87 -5.38 -16.86
N PRO A 91 13.70 -6.41 -16.01
CA PRO A 91 14.77 -7.31 -15.63
C PRO A 91 15.45 -7.96 -16.84
N GLY A 92 16.78 -7.93 -16.90
CA GLY A 92 17.55 -8.54 -17.98
C GLY A 92 17.52 -7.78 -19.32
N LEU A 93 16.70 -6.75 -19.47
CA LEU A 93 16.62 -5.96 -20.70
C LEU A 93 17.61 -4.79 -20.72
N ILE A 94 17.69 -4.03 -19.63
CA ILE A 94 18.46 -2.79 -19.53
C ILE A 94 19.57 -2.85 -18.48
N GLU A 95 20.61 -2.04 -18.65
CA GLU A 95 21.63 -1.84 -17.63
C GLU A 95 21.00 -1.33 -16.32
N PRO A 96 21.27 -1.96 -15.16
CA PRO A 96 20.79 -1.49 -13.87
C PRO A 96 21.31 -0.08 -13.53
N MET A 97 20.46 0.74 -12.90
CA MET A 97 20.82 2.08 -12.41
C MET A 97 20.61 2.20 -10.90
N ILE A 98 21.31 3.15 -10.27
CA ILE A 98 21.19 3.41 -8.83
C ILE A 98 19.84 4.10 -8.57
N ILE A 99 19.07 3.54 -7.62
CA ILE A 99 17.78 4.05 -7.17
C ILE A 99 17.73 3.95 -5.65
N GLY A 100 17.83 5.09 -4.98
CA GLY A 100 18.00 5.12 -3.53
C GLY A 100 19.30 4.43 -3.12
N ASP A 101 19.17 3.37 -2.33
CA ASP A 101 20.25 2.53 -1.80
C ASP A 101 20.44 1.21 -2.56
N VAL A 102 19.66 0.96 -3.63
CA VAL A 102 19.74 -0.26 -4.44
C VAL A 102 20.12 0.04 -5.89
N THR A 103 20.57 -0.98 -6.62
CA THR A 103 20.78 -0.92 -8.07
C THR A 103 19.76 -1.81 -8.77
N ALA A 104 19.01 -1.26 -9.72
CA ALA A 104 17.88 -1.95 -10.34
C ALA A 104 17.65 -1.54 -11.81
N PRO A 105 17.16 -2.46 -12.67
CA PRO A 105 16.85 -2.17 -14.07
C PRO A 105 15.46 -1.53 -14.21
N VAL A 106 15.34 -0.26 -13.82
CA VAL A 106 14.07 0.49 -13.86
C VAL A 106 14.00 1.39 -15.09
N LEU A 107 12.93 1.23 -15.87
CA LEU A 107 12.62 2.08 -17.00
C LEU A 107 12.09 3.45 -16.56
N ARG A 108 11.23 3.46 -15.53
CA ARG A 108 10.56 4.67 -15.05
C ARG A 108 10.02 4.51 -13.63
N ILE A 109 9.98 5.64 -12.91
CA ILE A 109 9.26 5.83 -11.65
C ILE A 109 8.04 6.70 -11.94
N VAL A 110 6.86 6.25 -11.53
CA VAL A 110 5.58 6.95 -11.73
C VAL A 110 5.00 7.27 -10.37
N ASN A 111 4.65 8.54 -10.14
CA ASN A 111 4.09 8.99 -8.88
C ASN A 111 2.57 8.82 -8.90
N ILE A 112 2.00 8.22 -7.87
CA ILE A 112 0.55 8.08 -7.73
C ILE A 112 -0.01 9.42 -7.25
N ARG A 113 -0.86 10.02 -8.08
CA ARG A 113 -1.48 11.33 -7.83
C ARG A 113 -2.99 11.20 -7.63
N GLY A 114 -3.59 12.35 -7.31
CA GLY A 114 -5.02 12.59 -7.11
C GLY A 114 -5.65 11.78 -6.00
N LYS A 115 -6.99 11.84 -5.98
CA LYS A 115 -7.82 11.35 -4.89
C LYS A 115 -8.45 10.01 -5.24
N GLN A 116 -8.97 9.33 -4.21
CA GLN A 116 -9.78 8.15 -4.41
C GLN A 116 -10.96 8.48 -5.34
N ASP A 117 -11.24 7.57 -6.28
CA ASP A 117 -12.29 7.68 -7.31
C ASP A 117 -12.06 8.78 -8.36
N GLU A 118 -10.89 9.42 -8.37
CA GLU A 118 -10.48 10.34 -9.44
C GLU A 118 -9.82 9.56 -10.58
N ILE A 119 -10.28 9.77 -11.82
CA ILE A 119 -9.60 9.24 -13.00
C ILE A 119 -8.46 10.18 -13.35
N ILE A 120 -7.25 9.66 -13.32
CA ILE A 120 -6.04 10.41 -13.65
C ILE A 120 -5.35 9.71 -14.80
N GLU A 121 -5.00 10.50 -15.80
CA GLU A 121 -4.14 10.10 -16.89
C GLU A 121 -2.80 10.79 -16.73
N GLU A 122 -1.71 10.01 -16.66
CA GLU A 122 -0.35 10.53 -16.67
C GLU A 122 0.33 10.05 -17.95
N GLN A 123 0.57 10.99 -18.87
CA GLN A 123 1.29 10.74 -20.11
C GLN A 123 2.69 11.33 -20.04
N PHE A 124 3.66 10.54 -20.46
CA PHE A 124 5.05 10.96 -20.50
C PHE A 124 5.53 11.11 -21.94
N LEU A 125 5.77 12.36 -22.36
CA LEU A 125 6.16 12.68 -23.73
C LEU A 125 7.67 12.57 -23.99
N LEU A 126 8.49 12.69 -22.94
CA LEU A 126 9.94 12.58 -23.05
C LEU A 126 10.37 11.11 -23.02
N ILE A 127 11.01 10.66 -24.11
CA ILE A 127 11.60 9.33 -24.22
C ILE A 127 12.93 9.32 -23.46
N GLN A 128 13.08 8.38 -22.53
CA GLN A 128 14.32 8.11 -21.82
C GLN A 128 14.96 6.86 -22.43
N TYR A 129 16.17 7.02 -22.97
CA TYR A 129 16.92 5.89 -23.52
C TYR A 129 17.78 5.24 -22.45
N HIS A 130 17.69 3.91 -22.39
CA HIS A 130 18.50 3.06 -21.54
C HIS A 130 19.37 2.16 -22.40
N LYS A 131 20.57 1.82 -21.93
CA LYS A 131 21.42 0.86 -22.61
C LYS A 131 20.84 -0.54 -22.44
N LEU A 132 20.77 -1.28 -23.55
CA LEU A 132 20.31 -2.66 -23.56
C LEU A 132 21.45 -3.60 -23.20
N LEU A 133 21.16 -4.62 -22.39
CA LEU A 133 22.10 -5.70 -22.08
C LEU A 133 22.17 -6.75 -23.20
N ILE A 134 21.09 -6.87 -23.97
CA ILE A 134 20.90 -7.91 -24.99
C ILE A 134 20.83 -7.30 -26.39
N LYS A 135 21.29 -8.08 -27.37
CA LYS A 135 21.28 -7.70 -28.80
C LYS A 135 20.09 -8.29 -29.57
N GLU A 136 19.54 -9.39 -29.07
CA GLU A 136 18.39 -10.09 -29.62
C GLU A 136 17.34 -10.23 -28.52
N ILE A 137 16.08 -9.99 -28.87
CA ILE A 137 14.96 -9.96 -27.92
C ILE A 137 13.94 -11.00 -28.37
N ASN A 138 13.83 -12.07 -27.60
CA ASN A 138 12.79 -13.09 -27.81
C ASN A 138 11.54 -12.77 -27.00
N GLU A 139 11.74 -12.33 -25.76
CA GLU A 139 10.70 -12.01 -24.81
C GLU A 139 11.12 -10.80 -23.97
N ILE A 140 10.15 -9.97 -23.59
CA ILE A 140 10.36 -8.83 -22.69
C ILE A 140 9.55 -9.07 -21.43
N PHE A 141 10.24 -9.12 -20.31
CA PHE A 141 9.61 -9.22 -19.00
C PHE A 141 9.56 -7.84 -18.34
N ILE A 142 8.36 -7.42 -17.94
CA ILE A 142 8.11 -6.15 -17.26
C ILE A 142 7.46 -6.43 -15.92
N GLU A 143 8.00 -5.82 -14.86
CA GLU A 143 7.38 -5.88 -13.53
C GLU A 143 7.03 -4.48 -13.08
N ILE A 144 5.85 -4.34 -12.47
CA ILE A 144 5.47 -3.10 -11.79
C ILE A 144 5.51 -3.35 -10.30
N ARG A 145 6.36 -2.60 -9.60
CA ARG A 145 6.62 -2.78 -8.17
C ARG A 145 6.36 -1.48 -7.40
N THR A 146 6.04 -1.61 -6.13
CA THR A 146 6.01 -0.50 -5.16
C THR A 146 7.41 0.10 -4.97
N SER A 147 7.50 1.23 -4.28
CA SER A 147 8.80 1.81 -3.86
C SER A 147 9.63 0.90 -2.95
N SER A 148 9.00 -0.04 -2.23
CA SER A 148 9.70 -1.05 -1.43
C SER A 148 10.12 -2.29 -2.23
N GLY A 149 9.83 -2.34 -3.54
CA GLY A 149 10.20 -3.44 -4.42
C GLY A 149 9.25 -4.63 -4.40
N THR A 150 8.12 -4.57 -3.68
CA THR A 150 7.07 -5.60 -3.76
C THR A 150 6.23 -5.43 -5.02
N LEU A 151 5.59 -6.50 -5.52
CA LEU A 151 4.68 -6.38 -6.67
C LEU A 151 3.55 -5.40 -6.37
N MET A 152 3.25 -4.52 -7.32
CA MET A 152 2.21 -3.50 -7.18
C MET A 152 0.82 -4.17 -7.10
N PRO A 153 0.07 -3.99 -6.00
CA PRO A 153 -1.26 -4.59 -5.84
C PRO A 153 -2.32 -3.78 -6.59
N PHE A 154 -2.27 -3.78 -7.93
CA PHE A 154 -3.28 -3.09 -8.74
C PHE A 154 -4.68 -3.63 -8.47
N GLN A 155 -5.58 -2.74 -8.03
CA GLN A 155 -7.01 -3.05 -7.91
C GLN A 155 -7.78 -2.66 -9.17
N TYR A 156 -7.40 -1.53 -9.77
CA TYR A 156 -8.03 -0.96 -10.95
C TYR A 156 -7.04 -0.05 -11.70
N GLY A 157 -7.34 0.26 -12.96
CA GLY A 157 -6.52 1.11 -13.83
C GLY A 157 -5.96 0.37 -15.04
N THR A 158 -5.49 1.14 -16.02
CA THR A 158 -4.88 0.64 -17.26
C THR A 158 -3.49 1.23 -17.39
N CYS A 159 -2.50 0.39 -17.68
CA CYS A 159 -1.13 0.82 -17.95
C CYS A 159 -0.75 0.46 -19.38
N THR A 160 -0.27 1.43 -20.15
CA THR A 160 0.27 1.21 -21.49
C THR A 160 1.75 1.56 -21.50
N LEU A 161 2.57 0.58 -21.89
CA LEU A 161 4.00 0.75 -22.05
C LEU A 161 4.35 0.70 -23.55
N THR A 162 5.04 1.74 -24.03
CA THR A 162 5.59 1.78 -25.39
C THR A 162 7.10 1.85 -25.33
N LEU A 163 7.77 0.86 -25.92
CA LEU A 163 9.23 0.76 -25.96
C LEU A 163 9.75 1.16 -27.33
N HIS A 164 10.68 2.12 -27.37
CA HIS A 164 11.37 2.54 -28.58
C HIS A 164 12.80 1.99 -28.60
N PHE A 165 13.06 1.08 -29.55
CA PHE A 165 14.40 0.55 -29.78
C PHE A 165 15.13 1.40 -30.82
N LYS A 166 16.21 2.05 -30.40
CA LYS A 166 17.08 2.85 -31.26
C LYS A 166 18.45 2.21 -31.35
N LYS A 167 18.92 1.92 -32.56
CA LYS A 167 20.30 1.49 -32.78
C LYS A 167 21.24 2.64 -32.40
N SER A 168 22.13 2.39 -31.45
CA SER A 168 23.21 3.35 -31.16
C SER A 168 24.15 3.42 -32.37
N THR A 169 24.38 4.62 -32.88
CA THR A 169 25.37 4.89 -33.93
C THR A 169 26.78 5.02 -33.40
N TYR A 170 26.96 5.09 -32.07
CA TYR A 170 28.25 5.22 -31.43
C TYR A 170 28.63 3.91 -30.73
N PHE A 171 29.73 3.33 -31.20
CA PHE A 171 30.65 2.46 -30.48
C PHE A 171 32.00 3.19 -30.43
#